data_AF-T0ZDW2-F1
#
_entry.id   AF-T0ZDW2-F1
#
_cell.length_a   1.000
_cell.length_b   1.000
_cell.length_c   1.000
_cell.angle_alpha   90.00
_cell.angle_beta   90.00
_cell.angle_gamma   90.00
#
_symmetry.space_group_name_H-M   'P 1'
#
loop_
_entity.id
_entity.type
_entity.pdbx_description
1 polymer ?
#
loop_
_entity_poly.entity_id
_entity_poly.type
_entity_poly.pdbx_seq_one_letter_code
_entity_poly.pdbx_strand_id
1 'polypeptide(L)'
;AARGRLPLADWLEQTWLRLGGADAYPRQQLRHARAYFTAVSERAGAIEREGAGALDELLGALYAEPRARSDRAVQILTIHHAKGLEFDHVLIPGLGRRGNHDREPLLRWLDLPRVAPGSSDLLLAPAPPVGAEDPRGVGALIKRLREQRAA
;
A
#
# COMPACT_ATOMS: atom_id res chain seq x y z
N ALA A 1 22.58 -16.22 26.18
CA ALA A 1 21.39 -15.83 25.41
C ALA A 1 20.14 -16.34 26.14
N ALA A 2 19.11 -15.51 26.35
CA ALA A 2 17.94 -15.83 27.17
C ALA A 2 16.65 -15.98 26.34
N ARG A 3 16.72 -16.68 25.21
CA ARG A 3 15.52 -16.99 24.42
C ARG A 3 14.65 -17.96 25.24
N GLY A 4 13.44 -17.55 25.61
CA GLY A 4 12.47 -18.37 26.37
C GLY A 4 12.16 -17.94 27.81
N ARG A 5 12.70 -16.81 28.31
CA ARG A 5 12.36 -16.27 29.65
C ARG A 5 11.61 -14.94 29.63
N LEU A 6 11.46 -14.34 28.46
CA LEU A 6 10.87 -13.02 28.27
C LEU A 6 9.93 -13.07 27.05
N PRO A 7 8.87 -12.23 27.03
CA PRO A 7 8.12 -11.94 25.82
C PRO A 7 9.04 -11.57 24.64
N LEU A 8 8.63 -11.94 23.42
CA LEU A 8 9.41 -11.70 22.20
C LEU A 8 9.85 -10.23 22.06
N ALA A 9 8.94 -9.28 22.31
CA ALA A 9 9.22 -7.85 22.23
C ALA A 9 10.30 -7.42 23.21
N ASP A 10 10.21 -7.85 24.47
CA ASP A 10 11.20 -7.53 25.52
C ASP A 10 12.58 -8.13 25.21
N TRP A 11 12.61 -9.36 24.68
CA TRP A 11 13.87 -9.99 24.28
C TRP A 11 14.54 -9.24 23.12
N LEU A 12 13.76 -8.77 22.14
CA LEU A 12 14.24 -7.95 21.04
C LEU A 12 14.70 -6.57 21.51
N GLU A 13 13.94 -5.90 22.37
CA GLU A 13 14.29 -4.59 22.93
C GLU A 13 15.59 -4.68 23.74
N GLN A 14 15.75 -5.68 24.61
CA GLN A 14 17.00 -5.88 25.35
C GLN A 14 18.19 -6.16 24.44
N THR A 15 17.98 -6.96 23.39
CA THR A 15 19.05 -7.24 22.43
C THR A 15 19.45 -5.97 21.70
N TRP A 16 18.48 -5.17 21.25
CA TRP A 16 18.69 -3.89 20.61
C TRP A 16 19.41 -2.88 21.52
N LEU A 17 19.04 -2.79 22.80
CA LEU A 17 19.73 -1.96 23.79
C LEU A 17 21.18 -2.38 24.00
N ARG A 18 21.46 -3.69 24.09
CA ARG A 18 22.83 -4.21 24.27
C ARG A 18 23.73 -3.99 23.06
N LEU A 19 23.14 -3.83 21.88
CA LEU A 19 23.85 -3.44 20.65
C LEU A 19 24.09 -1.92 20.56
N GLY A 20 23.68 -1.13 21.56
CA GLY A 20 23.80 0.33 21.54
C GLY A 20 22.74 1.00 20.68
N GLY A 21 21.63 0.31 20.37
CA GLY A 21 20.60 0.82 19.49
C GLY A 21 19.99 2.15 19.96
N ALA A 22 19.84 2.36 21.28
CA ALA A 22 19.33 3.61 21.82
C ALA A 22 20.29 4.80 21.63
N ASP A 23 21.60 4.53 21.57
CA ASP A 23 22.63 5.55 21.40
C ASP A 23 22.91 5.86 19.92
N ALA A 24 22.51 4.97 19.01
CA ALA A 24 22.68 5.13 17.57
C ALA A 24 21.76 6.20 16.94
N TYR A 25 20.73 6.67 17.66
CA TYR A 25 19.72 7.60 17.12
C TYR A 25 19.47 8.80 18.04
N PRO A 26 19.04 9.95 17.48
CA PRO A 26 18.55 11.06 18.29
C PRO A 26 17.35 10.65 19.16
N ARG A 27 17.25 11.19 20.38
CA ARG A 27 16.16 10.88 21.33
C ARG A 27 14.75 11.00 20.74
N GLN A 28 14.54 11.95 19.83
CA GLN A 28 13.25 12.16 19.16
C GLN A 28 12.83 10.98 18.27
N GLN A 29 13.78 10.21 17.75
CA GLN A 29 13.53 9.06 16.86
C GLN A 29 13.25 7.77 17.65
N LEU A 30 13.58 7.72 18.94
CA LEU A 30 13.34 6.55 19.80
C LEU A 30 11.85 6.19 19.92
N ARG A 31 10.93 7.13 19.65
CA ARG A 31 9.50 6.85 19.55
C ARG A 31 9.17 5.82 18.47
N HIS A 32 9.93 5.78 17.37
CA HIS A 32 9.70 4.82 16.29
C HIS A 32 10.14 3.41 16.70
N ALA A 33 11.25 3.30 17.44
CA ALA A 33 11.66 2.03 18.06
C ALA A 33 10.60 1.55 19.07
N ARG A 34 10.06 2.47 19.90
CA ARG A 34 8.97 2.15 20.82
C ARG A 34 7.72 1.65 20.10
N ALA A 35 7.28 2.35 19.05
CA ALA A 35 6.13 1.93 18.24
C ALA A 35 6.34 0.54 17.63
N TYR A 36 7.56 0.24 17.15
CA TYR A 36 7.92 -1.07 16.66
C TYR A 36 7.79 -2.16 17.75
N PHE A 37 8.39 -1.97 18.93
CA PHE A 37 8.31 -2.95 20.01
C PHE A 37 6.88 -3.15 20.52
N THR A 38 6.07 -2.09 20.61
CA THR A 38 4.64 -2.18 20.92
C THR A 38 3.92 -3.07 19.90
N ALA A 39 4.12 -2.83 18.61
CA ALA A 39 3.43 -3.58 17.58
C ALA A 39 3.87 -5.06 17.51
N VAL A 40 5.15 -5.33 17.77
CA VAL A 40 5.64 -6.71 17.93
C VAL A 40 5.02 -7.38 19.15
N SER A 41 4.85 -6.65 20.27
CA SER A 41 4.20 -7.19 21.47
C SER A 41 2.74 -7.57 21.21
N GLU A 42 1.99 -6.73 20.49
CA GLU A 42 0.58 -6.98 20.15
C GLU A 42 0.41 -8.20 19.24
N ARG A 43 1.40 -8.52 18.41
CA ARG A 43 1.38 -9.65 17.47
C ARG A 43 2.28 -10.82 17.86
N ALA A 44 2.85 -10.81 19.07
CA ALA A 44 3.86 -11.80 19.48
C ALA A 44 3.38 -13.25 19.28
N GLY A 45 2.13 -13.56 19.68
CA GLY A 45 1.59 -14.90 19.52
C GLY A 45 1.40 -15.34 18.05
N ALA A 46 1.10 -14.43 17.13
CA ALA A 46 1.03 -14.74 15.70
C ALA A 46 2.44 -14.96 15.13
N ILE A 47 3.40 -14.08 15.48
CA ILE A 47 4.79 -14.18 15.06
C ILE A 47 5.43 -15.49 15.56
N GLU A 48 5.11 -15.94 16.77
CA GLU A 48 5.61 -17.20 17.30
C GLU A 48 5.05 -18.44 16.59
N ARG A 49 3.80 -18.38 16.11
CA ARG A 49 3.16 -19.50 15.39
C ARG A 49 3.50 -19.55 13.91
N GLU A 50 3.50 -18.39 13.26
CA GLU A 50 3.59 -18.25 11.80
C GLU A 50 5.01 -17.86 11.35
N GLY A 51 5.88 -17.49 12.29
CA GLY A 51 7.27 -17.18 12.03
C GLY A 51 7.48 -15.85 11.31
N ALA A 52 8.44 -15.83 10.38
CA ALA A 52 8.88 -14.61 9.71
C ALA A 52 7.79 -13.94 8.86
N GLY A 53 6.85 -14.70 8.28
CA GLY A 53 5.79 -14.13 7.43
C GLY A 53 4.89 -13.14 8.15
N ALA A 54 4.47 -13.47 9.38
CA ALA A 54 3.67 -12.56 10.20
C ALA A 54 4.43 -11.30 10.63
N LEU A 55 5.76 -11.38 10.73
CA LEU A 55 6.60 -10.21 10.97
C LEU A 55 6.68 -9.31 9.73
N ASP A 56 6.81 -9.89 8.54
CA ASP A 56 6.83 -9.14 7.28
C ASP A 56 5.52 -8.39 7.04
N GLU A 57 4.38 -9.04 7.31
CA GLU A 57 3.05 -8.40 7.26
C GLU A 57 2.91 -7.26 8.27
N LEU A 58 3.45 -7.43 9.47
CA LEU A 58 3.49 -6.36 10.47
C LEU A 58 4.33 -5.18 10.00
N LEU A 59 5.53 -5.45 9.48
CA LEU A 59 6.43 -4.41 8.98
C LEU A 59 5.82 -3.65 7.79
N GLY A 60 5.10 -4.33 6.90
CA GLY A 60 4.39 -3.69 5.79
C GLY A 60 3.22 -2.80 6.21
N ALA A 61 2.64 -3.05 7.39
CA ALA A 61 1.55 -2.24 7.94
C ALA A 61 2.02 -1.09 8.85
N LEU A 62 3.29 -1.11 9.28
CA LEU A 62 3.84 -0.10 10.18
C LEU A 62 4.28 1.14 9.39
N TYR A 63 3.69 2.27 9.75
CA TYR A 63 4.08 3.58 9.21
C TYR A 63 4.64 4.46 10.33
N ALA A 64 5.64 5.27 10.00
CA ALA A 64 6.17 6.25 10.92
C ALA A 64 5.11 7.32 11.20
N GLU A 65 4.84 7.57 12.48
CA GLU A 65 3.98 8.69 12.85
C GLU A 65 4.54 10.00 12.26
N PRO A 66 3.67 10.83 11.65
CA PRO A 66 4.05 12.14 11.17
C PRO A 66 4.72 12.93 12.29
N ARG A 67 5.85 13.56 11.99
CA ARG A 67 6.54 14.42 12.95
C ARG A 67 5.57 15.52 13.39
N ALA A 68 5.45 15.73 14.70
CA ALA A 68 4.69 16.85 15.27
C ALA A 68 5.01 18.13 14.49
N ARG A 69 3.96 18.78 13.97
CA ARG A 69 4.04 19.99 13.15
C ARG A 69 4.87 21.01 13.94
N SER A 70 6.03 21.40 13.44
CA SER A 70 6.62 22.66 13.86
C SER A 70 5.74 23.77 13.29
N ASP A 71 5.54 24.87 14.02
CA ASP A 71 4.75 26.03 13.55
C ASP A 71 5.22 26.59 12.19
N ARG A 72 6.44 26.27 11.75
CA ARG A 72 7.04 26.74 10.49
C ARG A 72 7.25 25.65 9.43
N ALA A 73 6.66 24.46 9.59
CA ALA A 73 6.82 23.40 8.61
C ALA A 73 5.90 23.60 7.41
N VAL A 74 6.44 23.47 6.20
CA VAL A 74 5.63 23.28 4.99
C VAL A 74 4.85 21.98 5.12
N GLN A 75 3.53 22.06 4.93
CA GLN A 75 2.65 20.91 5.04
C GLN A 75 2.34 20.36 3.66
N ILE A 76 2.75 19.11 3.42
CA ILE A 76 2.43 18.39 2.20
C ILE A 76 1.17 17.56 2.48
N LEU A 77 0.07 17.97 1.89
CA LEU A 77 -1.24 17.32 2.04
C LEU A 77 -1.79 16.95 0.67
N THR A 78 -2.61 15.90 0.62
CA THR A 78 -3.47 15.68 -0.53
C THR A 78 -4.62 16.70 -0.49
N ILE A 79 -5.21 17.00 -1.65
CA ILE A 79 -6.38 17.90 -1.72
C ILE A 79 -7.50 17.43 -0.79
N HIS A 80 -7.69 16.11 -0.67
CA HIS A 80 -8.67 15.51 0.23
C HIS A 80 -8.38 15.82 1.70
N HIS A 81 -7.13 15.69 2.15
CA HIS A 81 -6.74 16.02 3.52
C HIS A 81 -6.75 17.53 3.83
N ALA A 82 -6.66 18.39 2.80
CA ALA A 82 -6.72 19.84 2.97
C ALA A 82 -8.15 20.40 3.06
N LYS A 83 -9.19 19.60 2.81
CA LYS A 83 -10.58 20.06 2.78
C LYS A 83 -11.01 20.58 4.17
N GLY A 84 -11.47 21.83 4.22
CA GLY A 84 -11.89 22.48 5.47
C GLY A 84 -10.74 23.03 6.31
N LEU A 85 -9.52 23.04 5.78
CA LEU A 85 -8.37 23.74 6.35
C LEU A 85 -8.11 25.03 5.58
N GLU A 86 -7.61 26.05 6.28
CA GLU A 86 -7.23 27.35 5.71
C GLU A 86 -5.73 27.56 5.88
N PHE A 87 -5.10 28.19 4.88
CA PHE A 87 -3.68 28.47 4.84
C PHE A 87 -3.43 29.82 4.16
N ASP A 88 -2.45 30.59 4.64
CA ASP A 88 -2.09 31.88 4.04
C ASP A 88 -1.53 31.73 2.61
N HIS A 89 -0.79 30.64 2.37
CA HIS A 89 -0.15 30.34 1.09
C HIS A 89 -0.36 28.87 0.72
N VAL A 90 -0.90 28.63 -0.47
CA VAL A 90 -1.16 27.29 -1.01
C VAL A 90 -0.43 27.12 -2.34
N LEU A 91 0.39 26.07 -2.43
CA LEU A 91 1.08 25.68 -3.66
C LEU A 91 0.42 24.40 -4.20
N ILE A 92 -0.13 24.43 -5.42
CA ILE A 92 -0.76 23.28 -6.07
C ILE A 92 0.12 22.82 -7.25
N PRO A 93 1.09 21.92 -7.02
CA PRO A 93 1.93 21.40 -8.10
C PRO A 93 1.16 20.42 -8.99
N GLY A 94 1.56 20.32 -10.26
CA GLY A 94 1.10 19.25 -11.14
C GLY A 94 -0.28 19.44 -11.78
N LEU A 95 -0.82 20.67 -11.82
CA LEU A 95 -2.08 20.98 -12.52
C LEU A 95 -2.07 20.64 -14.02
N GLY A 96 -0.89 20.66 -14.65
CA GLY A 96 -0.72 20.24 -16.05
C GLY A 96 -0.54 18.74 -16.25
N ARG A 97 -0.52 17.94 -15.18
CA ARG A 97 -0.49 16.48 -15.32
C ARG A 97 -1.85 16.04 -15.86
N ARG A 98 -1.84 15.36 -17.00
CA ARG A 98 -3.00 14.60 -17.43
C ARG A 98 -3.36 13.66 -16.29
N GLY A 99 -4.60 13.74 -15.80
CA GLY A 99 -5.09 12.80 -14.79
C GLY A 99 -4.85 11.37 -15.29
N ASN A 100 -4.74 10.42 -14.37
CA ASN A 100 -4.66 9.00 -14.72
C ASN A 100 -5.99 8.59 -15.39
N HIS A 101 -6.10 8.87 -16.68
CA HIS A 101 -7.25 8.58 -17.53
C HIS A 101 -7.17 7.16 -18.09
N ASP A 102 -6.28 6.31 -17.58
CA ASP A 102 -6.46 4.87 -17.62
C ASP A 102 -7.49 4.44 -16.57
N ARG A 103 -8.66 5.11 -16.56
CA ARG A 103 -9.84 4.47 -16.00
C ARG A 103 -10.08 3.27 -16.89
N GLU A 104 -9.83 2.08 -16.35
CA GLU A 104 -10.24 0.87 -17.02
C GLU A 104 -11.70 1.01 -17.44
N PRO A 105 -12.03 0.68 -18.70
CA PRO A 105 -13.39 0.81 -19.18
C PRO A 105 -14.32 -0.03 -18.28
N LEU A 106 -15.41 0.59 -17.82
CA LEU A 106 -16.41 -0.04 -16.93
C LEU A 106 -17.00 -1.33 -17.52
N LEU A 107 -16.92 -1.48 -18.84
CA LEU A 107 -17.33 -2.65 -19.58
C LEU A 107 -16.34 -2.84 -20.74
N ARG A 108 -15.74 -4.03 -20.82
CA ARG A 108 -14.92 -4.47 -21.94
C ARG A 108 -15.79 -5.31 -22.87
N TRP A 109 -15.64 -5.10 -24.18
CA TRP A 109 -16.26 -5.96 -25.18
C TRP A 109 -15.32 -6.27 -26.34
N LEU A 110 -15.61 -7.38 -27.03
CA LEU A 110 -14.89 -7.81 -28.22
C LEU A 110 -15.82 -8.55 -29.18
N ASP A 111 -15.86 -8.07 -30.41
CA ASP A 111 -16.52 -8.79 -31.52
C ASP A 111 -15.58 -9.86 -32.09
N LEU A 112 -16.08 -11.08 -32.15
CA LEU A 112 -15.45 -12.22 -32.78
C LEU A 112 -16.13 -12.46 -34.14
N PRO A 113 -15.39 -12.44 -35.25
CA PRO A 113 -15.96 -12.75 -36.56
C PRO A 113 -16.37 -14.22 -36.60
N ARG A 114 -17.56 -14.51 -37.16
CA ARG A 114 -17.96 -15.88 -37.52
C ARG A 114 -17.69 -16.13 -39.00
N VAL A 115 -17.62 -17.41 -39.37
CA VAL A 115 -17.43 -17.87 -40.77
C VAL A 115 -18.63 -17.51 -41.64
N ALA A 116 -19.84 -17.44 -41.06
CA ALA A 116 -21.04 -17.07 -41.79
C ALA A 116 -21.17 -15.53 -41.94
N PRO A 117 -21.39 -15.03 -43.17
CA PRO A 117 -21.56 -13.59 -43.42
C PRO A 117 -22.67 -12.98 -42.56
N GLY A 118 -22.38 -11.86 -41.90
CA GLY A 118 -23.37 -11.11 -41.12
C GLY A 118 -23.63 -11.62 -39.70
N SER A 119 -22.84 -12.58 -39.20
CA SER A 119 -22.91 -13.03 -37.80
C SER A 119 -21.60 -12.76 -37.07
N SER A 120 -21.69 -12.31 -35.81
CA SER A 120 -20.55 -12.12 -34.92
C SER A 120 -20.90 -12.58 -33.52
N ASP A 121 -19.91 -13.10 -32.80
CA ASP A 121 -20.03 -13.35 -31.37
C ASP A 121 -19.52 -12.16 -30.58
N LEU A 122 -20.22 -11.83 -29.50
CA LEU A 122 -19.85 -10.74 -28.62
C LEU A 122 -19.37 -11.30 -27.28
N LEU A 123 -18.13 -11.00 -26.93
CA LEU A 123 -17.63 -11.19 -25.56
C LEU A 123 -17.82 -9.88 -24.78
N LEU A 124 -18.34 -9.99 -23.55
CA LEU A 124 -18.57 -8.86 -22.64
C LEU A 124 -18.01 -9.19 -21.26
N ALA A 125 -17.38 -8.22 -20.62
CA ALA A 125 -16.90 -8.34 -19.24
C ALA A 125 -17.00 -6.99 -18.50
N PRO A 126 -17.70 -6.92 -17.36
CA PRO A 126 -17.71 -5.72 -16.53
C PRO A 126 -16.33 -5.45 -15.93
N ALA A 127 -16.07 -4.21 -15.54
CA ALA A 127 -14.89 -3.87 -14.77
C ALA A 127 -14.92 -4.60 -13.41
N PRO A 128 -13.75 -5.04 -12.91
CA PRO A 128 -13.67 -5.65 -11.60
C PRO A 128 -14.08 -4.63 -10.51
N PRO A 129 -14.59 -5.11 -9.36
CA PRO A 129 -14.80 -4.26 -8.20
C PRO A 129 -13.50 -3.53 -7.85
N VAL A 130 -13.59 -2.28 -7.37
CA VAL A 130 -12.37 -1.52 -7.04
C VAL A 130 -11.58 -2.24 -5.94
N GLY A 131 -10.30 -2.50 -6.21
CA GLY A 131 -9.40 -3.26 -5.34
C GLY A 131 -9.40 -4.77 -5.56
N ALA A 132 -10.23 -5.31 -6.46
CA ALA A 132 -10.19 -6.72 -6.83
C ALA A 132 -9.31 -6.91 -8.08
N GLU A 133 -8.28 -7.75 -7.98
CA GLU A 133 -7.50 -8.19 -9.14
C GLU A 133 -8.01 -9.55 -9.62
N ASP A 134 -8.48 -9.62 -10.88
CA ASP A 134 -8.78 -10.88 -11.55
C ASP A 134 -7.94 -11.02 -12.84
N PRO A 135 -6.66 -11.41 -12.70
CA PRO A 135 -5.75 -11.53 -13.85
C PRO A 135 -6.15 -12.65 -14.82
N ARG A 136 -7.08 -13.55 -14.45
CA ARG A 136 -7.59 -14.63 -15.31
C ARG A 136 -9.03 -14.41 -15.78
N GLY A 137 -9.63 -13.28 -15.41
CA GLY A 137 -11.00 -12.93 -15.78
C GLY A 137 -11.20 -12.68 -17.27
N VAL A 138 -12.46 -12.73 -17.70
CA VAL A 138 -12.86 -12.46 -19.08
C VAL A 138 -12.40 -11.07 -19.54
N GLY A 139 -12.39 -10.08 -18.64
CA GLY A 139 -11.88 -8.74 -18.94
C GLY A 139 -10.41 -8.71 -19.31
N ALA A 140 -9.56 -9.46 -18.60
CA ALA A 140 -8.14 -9.60 -18.89
C ALA A 140 -7.88 -10.35 -20.20
N LEU A 141 -8.72 -11.35 -20.53
CA LEU A 141 -8.68 -12.02 -21.83
C LEU A 141 -9.04 -11.07 -22.98
N ILE A 142 -10.14 -10.32 -22.86
CA ILE A 142 -10.58 -9.34 -23.87
C ILE A 142 -9.48 -8.30 -24.12
N LYS A 143 -8.83 -7.80 -23.06
CA LYS A 143 -7.71 -6.85 -23.16
C LYS A 143 -6.57 -7.41 -24.03
N ARG A 144 -6.09 -8.61 -23.71
CA ARG A 144 -5.01 -9.29 -24.46
C ARG A 144 -5.34 -9.51 -25.92
N LEU A 145 -6.57 -9.94 -26.23
CA LEU A 145 -7.01 -10.17 -27.61
C LEU A 145 -7.08 -8.86 -28.42
N ARG A 146 -7.46 -7.74 -27.81
CA ARG A 146 -7.47 -6.43 -28.48
C ARG A 146 -6.05 -5.93 -28.76
N GLU A 147 -5.15 -6.09 -27.82
CA GLU A 147 -3.73 -5.73 -27.99
C GLU A 147 -3.08 -6.54 -29.11
N GLN A 148 -3.36 -7.86 -29.19
CA GLN A 148 -2.88 -8.71 -30.28
C GLN A 148 -3.43 -8.35 -31.66
N ARG A 149 -4.65 -7.81 -31.75
CA ARG A 149 -5.25 -7.35 -33.02
C ARG A 149 -4.77 -5.97 -33.46
N ALA A 150 -4.27 -5.16 -32.53
CA ALA A 150 -3.79 -3.82 -32.80
C ALA A 150 -2.31 -3.79 -33.22
N ALA A 151 -1.58 -4.90 -33.01
CA ALA A 151 -0.21 -5.14 -33.48
C ALA A 151 -0.22 -5.72 -34.90
#